data_AF-A0A0N4V6P5-F1
#
_entry.id   AF-A0A0N4V6P5-F1
#
_cell.length_a   1.000
_cell.length_b   1.000
_cell.length_c   1.000
_cell.angle_alpha   90.00
_cell.angle_beta   90.00
_cell.angle_gamma   90.00
#
_symmetry.space_group_name_H-M   'P 1'
#
loop_
_entity.id
_entity.type
_entity.pdbx_description
1 polymer ?
#
loop_
_entity_poly.entity_id
_entity_poly.type
_entity_poly.pdbx_seq_one_letter_code
_entity_poly.pdbx_strand_id
1 'polypeptide(L)'
;MWHFPRQNLVCLVFRGLGPKLLGVFPGGRFEQFIPSRPLTTKEIGLPRLKHVARRVGQLLARIHALDVPVAKRPTLTDVAESYLCKLRKLNRRMIHKMKGNMVKANASLCPKEINCDVLATELDIMKQCLAKSGSPVVFSHNDLQELNILLHEKYTLDSKGNLNATDDETPFALIDFEYSSYNYRGFDFANFLCEHMIDYSNKKPPYYTIDRGSLPAETQQRLLINAYLDEIEKVARNEQDDSCKENKERIREAHVRELLTESRRFLAVSHLYWSIWSFELAEESPIEFDYVSYGIDRLVLYYIHKQDLLEFLQKH
;
A
#
# COMPACT_ATOMS: atom_id res chain seq x y z
N MET A 1 -7.64 -20.52 -5.21
CA MET A 1 -8.62 -20.89 -4.16
C MET A 1 -8.59 -19.82 -3.08
N TRP A 2 -9.52 -18.86 -3.12
CA TRP A 2 -9.56 -17.67 -2.27
C TRP A 2 -9.66 -18.03 -0.78
N HIS A 3 -8.57 -17.87 -0.02
CA HIS A 3 -8.53 -18.03 1.44
C HIS A 3 -8.57 -16.66 2.10
N PHE A 4 -9.72 -16.00 2.02
CA PHE A 4 -9.99 -14.77 2.77
C PHE A 4 -10.29 -15.13 4.23
N PRO A 5 -9.59 -14.58 5.24
CA PRO A 5 -10.00 -14.75 6.62
C PRO A 5 -11.30 -13.98 6.83
N ARG A 6 -12.44 -14.70 6.85
CA ARG A 6 -13.81 -14.18 7.01
C ARG A 6 -13.99 -13.18 8.17
N GLN A 7 -13.05 -13.14 9.11
CA GLN A 7 -13.03 -12.32 10.31
C GLN A 7 -12.72 -10.83 10.05
N ASN A 8 -11.93 -10.50 9.02
CA ASN A 8 -11.51 -9.11 8.76
C ASN A 8 -12.69 -8.23 8.34
N LEU A 9 -13.50 -8.73 7.40
CA LEU A 9 -14.61 -7.98 6.82
C LEU A 9 -15.73 -7.70 7.84
N VAL A 10 -16.01 -8.66 8.72
CA VAL A 10 -17.05 -8.53 9.76
C VAL A 10 -16.75 -7.37 10.70
N CYS A 11 -15.48 -7.19 11.10
CA CYS A 11 -15.10 -6.12 12.02
C CYS A 11 -15.19 -4.71 11.40
N LEU A 12 -14.89 -4.60 10.11
CA LEU A 12 -14.97 -3.34 9.36
C LEU A 12 -16.42 -2.87 9.19
N VAL A 13 -17.33 -3.82 8.94
CA VAL A 13 -18.77 -3.60 8.84
C VAL A 13 -19.32 -3.03 10.15
N PHE A 14 -18.94 -3.60 11.30
CA PHE A 14 -19.45 -3.17 12.60
C PHE A 14 -18.98 -1.76 13.02
N ARG A 15 -17.89 -1.25 12.44
CA ARG A 15 -17.35 0.09 12.73
C ARG A 15 -17.69 1.13 11.66
N GLY A 16 -18.51 0.78 10.67
CA GLY A 16 -18.94 1.71 9.61
C GLY A 16 -17.81 2.13 8.66
N LEU A 17 -16.75 1.33 8.55
CA LEU A 17 -15.57 1.63 7.73
C LEU A 17 -15.54 0.86 6.40
N GLY A 18 -16.58 0.08 6.11
CA GLY A 18 -16.76 -0.64 4.85
C GLY A 18 -18.25 -0.86 4.54
N PRO A 19 -18.59 -1.36 3.34
CA PRO A 19 -19.96 -1.68 2.96
C PRO A 19 -20.56 -2.71 3.91
N LYS A 20 -21.86 -2.61 4.20
CA LYS A 20 -22.54 -3.61 5.05
C LYS A 20 -22.46 -4.99 4.40
N LEU A 21 -21.97 -5.98 5.15
CA LEU A 21 -22.00 -7.38 4.74
C LEU A 21 -23.43 -7.93 4.87
N LEU A 22 -24.02 -8.31 3.74
CA LEU A 22 -25.40 -8.82 3.65
C LEU A 22 -25.46 -10.34 3.75
N GLY A 23 -24.39 -11.04 3.34
CA GLY A 23 -24.29 -12.49 3.44
C GLY A 23 -22.96 -13.04 2.93
N VAL A 24 -22.61 -14.26 3.34
CA VAL A 24 -21.39 -14.98 2.91
C VAL A 24 -21.78 -16.39 2.50
N PHE A 25 -21.19 -16.90 1.41
CA PHE A 25 -21.41 -18.27 0.91
C PHE A 25 -20.07 -18.89 0.45
N PRO A 26 -20.01 -20.21 0.19
CA PRO A 26 -18.78 -20.84 -0.29
C PRO A 26 -18.29 -20.19 -1.60
N GLY A 27 -17.13 -19.53 -1.56
CA GLY A 27 -16.52 -18.88 -2.72
C GLY A 27 -16.96 -17.44 -2.99
N GLY A 28 -17.79 -16.80 -2.14
CA GLY A 28 -18.22 -15.42 -2.37
C GLY A 28 -18.99 -14.77 -1.23
N ARG A 29 -19.45 -13.54 -1.46
CA ARG A 29 -20.18 -12.70 -0.48
C ARG A 29 -21.11 -11.70 -1.16
N PHE A 30 -22.12 -11.23 -0.41
CA PHE A 30 -23.00 -10.12 -0.78
C PHE A 30 -22.74 -8.93 0.12
N GLU A 31 -22.54 -7.76 -0.47
CA GLU A 31 -22.28 -6.51 0.24
C GLU A 31 -23.26 -5.42 -0.21
N GLN A 32 -23.47 -4.43 0.65
CA GLN A 32 -24.21 -3.23 0.31
C GLN A 32 -23.53 -2.52 -0.87
N PHE A 33 -24.32 -2.23 -1.91
CA PHE A 33 -23.88 -1.34 -2.97
C PHE A 33 -23.73 0.09 -2.45
N ILE A 34 -22.56 0.68 -2.67
CA ILE A 34 -22.26 2.07 -2.34
C ILE A 34 -22.33 2.89 -3.65
N PRO A 35 -23.30 3.81 -3.81
CA PRO A 35 -23.35 4.70 -4.97
C PRO A 35 -22.09 5.58 -5.03
N SER A 36 -21.17 5.20 -5.92
CA SER A 36 -19.81 5.72 -5.97
C SER A 36 -19.10 5.32 -7.26
N ARG A 37 -17.94 5.91 -7.49
CA ARG A 37 -16.97 5.47 -8.51
C ARG A 37 -15.58 5.33 -7.90
N PRO A 38 -14.72 4.44 -8.43
CA PRO A 38 -13.32 4.44 -8.05
C PRO A 38 -12.64 5.75 -8.45
N LEU A 39 -11.57 6.07 -7.74
CA LEU A 39 -10.62 7.07 -8.20
C LEU A 39 -9.81 6.52 -9.38
N THR A 40 -9.23 7.43 -10.14
CA THR A 40 -8.26 7.12 -11.19
C THR A 40 -6.84 7.39 -10.70
N THR A 41 -5.83 6.77 -11.33
CA THR A 41 -4.41 7.05 -11.04
C THR A 41 -4.10 8.55 -11.14
N LYS A 42 -4.71 9.23 -12.11
CA LYS A 42 -4.61 10.69 -12.23
C LYS A 42 -5.19 11.41 -11.02
N GLU A 43 -6.36 11.01 -10.54
CA GLU A 43 -7.00 11.61 -9.36
C GLU A 43 -6.28 11.32 -8.05
N ILE A 44 -5.47 10.26 -7.97
CA ILE A 44 -4.54 10.09 -6.86
C ILE A 44 -3.17 10.72 -7.14
N GLY A 45 -2.85 11.12 -8.38
CA GLY A 45 -1.55 11.71 -8.77
C GLY A 45 -1.50 13.23 -9.07
N LEU A 46 -2.62 13.96 -9.17
CA LEU A 46 -2.64 15.41 -9.47
C LEU A 46 -1.70 16.27 -8.57
N PRO A 47 -0.99 17.28 -9.11
CA PRO A 47 -0.09 18.14 -8.31
C PRO A 47 -0.76 18.98 -7.20
N ARG A 48 -2.10 19.01 -7.14
CA ARG A 48 -2.92 19.87 -6.26
C ARG A 48 -3.75 19.09 -5.22
N LEU A 49 -3.43 17.82 -4.99
CA LEU A 49 -4.13 16.83 -4.16
C LEU A 49 -4.19 17.07 -2.65
N LYS A 50 -4.21 18.32 -2.20
CA LYS A 50 -4.35 18.64 -0.78
C LYS A 50 -5.55 17.94 -0.16
N HIS A 51 -6.65 17.80 -0.91
CA HIS A 51 -7.86 17.17 -0.42
C HIS A 51 -7.78 15.63 -0.42
N VAL A 52 -7.39 14.99 -1.53
CA VAL A 52 -7.32 13.51 -1.60
C VAL A 52 -6.29 12.98 -0.61
N ALA A 53 -5.05 13.50 -0.61
CA ALA A 53 -4.01 13.08 0.32
C ALA A 53 -4.44 13.28 1.78
N ARG A 54 -5.04 14.44 2.12
CA ARG A 54 -5.55 14.69 3.47
C ARG A 54 -6.62 13.68 3.88
N ARG A 55 -7.60 13.40 3.01
CA ARG A 55 -8.69 12.47 3.32
C ARG A 55 -8.23 11.02 3.40
N VAL A 56 -7.32 10.59 2.53
CA VAL A 56 -6.71 9.27 2.60
C VAL A 56 -5.90 9.12 3.90
N GLY A 57 -5.16 10.17 4.31
CA GLY A 57 -4.44 10.17 5.59
C GLY A 57 -5.35 9.99 6.80
N GLN A 58 -6.51 10.67 6.80
CA GLN A 58 -7.53 10.50 7.83
C GLN A 58 -8.11 9.06 7.84
N LEU A 59 -8.42 8.51 6.66
CA LEU A 59 -8.96 7.15 6.55
C LEU A 59 -7.94 6.09 7.00
N LEU A 60 -6.67 6.24 6.60
CA LEU A 60 -5.57 5.40 7.07
C LEU A 60 -5.44 5.44 8.58
N ALA A 61 -5.50 6.63 9.20
CA ALA A 61 -5.44 6.75 10.66
C ALA A 61 -6.58 6.00 11.35
N ARG A 62 -7.80 6.12 10.84
CA ARG A 62 -8.97 5.41 11.37
C ARG A 62 -8.82 3.89 11.24
N ILE A 63 -8.28 3.40 10.12
CA ILE A 63 -8.01 1.97 9.90
C ILE A 63 -6.91 1.48 10.85
N HIS A 64 -5.79 2.20 10.93
CA HIS A 64 -4.66 1.83 11.77
C HIS A 64 -4.99 1.84 13.27
N ALA A 65 -5.99 2.64 13.68
CA ALA A 65 -6.50 2.65 15.06
C ALA A 65 -7.49 1.52 15.36
N LEU A 66 -7.85 0.67 14.39
CA LEU A 66 -8.78 -0.43 14.63
C LEU A 66 -8.15 -1.54 15.47
N ASP A 67 -8.77 -1.82 16.60
CA ASP A 67 -8.52 -3.08 17.32
C ASP A 67 -9.40 -4.19 16.71
N VAL A 68 -8.84 -4.96 15.77
CA VAL A 68 -9.48 -6.12 15.14
C VAL A 68 -9.07 -7.40 15.88
N PRO A 69 -10.01 -8.31 16.22
CA PRO A 69 -9.75 -9.56 16.96
C PRO A 69 -9.14 -10.66 16.08
N VAL A 70 -8.02 -10.36 15.44
CA VAL A 70 -7.19 -11.31 14.68
C VAL A 70 -5.75 -11.24 15.19
N ALA A 71 -4.85 -12.09 14.67
CA ALA A 71 -3.47 -12.12 15.13
C ALA A 71 -2.77 -10.76 14.94
N LYS A 72 -2.30 -10.16 16.04
CA LYS A 72 -1.63 -8.84 16.09
C LYS A 72 -0.14 -8.94 15.77
N ARG A 73 0.21 -9.60 14.66
CA ARG A 73 1.59 -9.76 14.19
C ARG A 73 1.66 -9.43 12.70
N PRO A 74 2.77 -8.87 12.21
CA PRO A 74 2.92 -8.58 10.79
C PRO A 74 2.92 -9.87 9.98
N THR A 75 2.04 -9.97 8.98
CA THR A 75 1.91 -11.18 8.14
C THR A 75 2.56 -11.06 6.77
N LEU A 76 3.05 -9.86 6.40
CA LEU A 76 3.50 -9.55 5.04
C LEU A 76 4.56 -10.53 4.51
N THR A 77 5.59 -10.81 5.31
CA THR A 77 6.68 -11.72 4.93
C THR A 77 6.22 -13.17 4.86
N ASP A 78 5.33 -13.59 5.77
CA ASP A 78 4.78 -14.95 5.80
C ASP A 78 3.93 -15.20 4.53
N VAL A 79 3.17 -14.19 4.10
CA VAL A 79 2.35 -14.26 2.87
C VAL A 79 3.23 -14.28 1.62
N ALA A 80 4.25 -13.40 1.54
CA ALA A 80 5.21 -13.41 0.43
C ALA A 80 5.96 -14.75 0.32
N GLU A 81 6.36 -15.33 1.45
CA GLU A 81 7.00 -16.64 1.51
C GLU A 81 6.06 -17.76 1.04
N SER A 82 4.76 -17.67 1.38
CA SER A 82 3.74 -18.59 0.87
C SER A 82 3.60 -18.50 -0.65
N TYR A 83 3.55 -17.29 -1.24
CA TYR A 83 3.53 -17.12 -2.70
C TYR A 83 4.79 -17.71 -3.35
N LEU A 84 5.97 -17.42 -2.80
CA LEU A 84 7.22 -17.96 -3.33
C LEU A 84 7.28 -19.49 -3.22
N CYS A 85 6.77 -20.07 -2.13
CA CYS A 85 6.64 -21.52 -1.98
C CYS A 85 5.74 -22.15 -3.03
N LYS A 86 4.61 -21.51 -3.36
CA LYS A 86 3.72 -21.97 -4.43
C LYS A 86 4.36 -21.83 -5.81
N LEU A 87 4.96 -20.67 -6.10
CA LEU A 87 5.70 -20.43 -7.35
C LEU A 87 6.78 -21.50 -7.57
N ARG A 88 7.55 -21.86 -6.54
CA ARG A 88 8.55 -22.95 -6.63
C ARG A 88 7.95 -24.31 -6.97
N LYS A 89 6.71 -24.59 -6.57
CA LYS A 89 6.00 -25.83 -6.90
C LYS A 89 5.46 -25.82 -8.32
N LEU A 90 4.92 -24.68 -8.77
CA LEU A 90 4.34 -24.50 -10.10
C LEU A 90 5.44 -24.45 -11.18
N ASN A 91 6.49 -23.65 -10.95
CA ASN A 91 7.54 -23.38 -11.91
C ASN A 91 8.93 -23.32 -11.26
N ARG A 92 9.42 -24.48 -10.83
CA ARG A 92 10.74 -24.60 -10.16
C ARG A 92 11.92 -24.09 -11.01
N ARG A 93 11.81 -24.16 -12.34
CA ARG A 93 12.85 -23.76 -13.30
C ARG A 93 12.63 -22.35 -13.85
N MET A 94 11.77 -21.55 -13.23
CA MET A 94 11.53 -20.16 -13.63
C MET A 94 12.85 -19.40 -13.70
N ILE A 95 13.15 -18.88 -14.89
CA ILE A 95 14.27 -18.00 -15.17
C ILE A 95 13.77 -16.90 -16.09
N HIS A 96 13.84 -15.65 -15.64
CA HIS A 96 13.51 -14.47 -16.42
C HIS A 96 14.70 -13.54 -16.54
N LYS A 97 14.85 -12.90 -17.70
CA LYS A 97 15.85 -11.84 -17.88
C LYS A 97 15.39 -10.60 -17.11
N MET A 98 16.29 -9.97 -16.38
CA MET A 98 16.01 -8.77 -15.63
C MET A 98 16.01 -7.54 -16.54
N LYS A 99 14.98 -7.44 -17.37
CA LYS A 99 14.79 -6.35 -18.33
C LYS A 99 13.38 -5.81 -18.15
N GLY A 100 13.27 -4.69 -17.43
CA GLY A 100 11.99 -4.00 -17.27
C GLY A 100 11.39 -3.60 -18.60
N ASN A 101 10.07 -3.70 -18.66
CA ASN A 101 9.26 -3.35 -19.82
C ASN A 101 8.92 -1.85 -19.81
N MET A 102 8.37 -1.36 -18.69
CA MET A 102 8.04 0.04 -18.47
C MET A 102 9.15 0.80 -17.72
N VAL A 103 9.96 0.10 -16.93
CA VAL A 103 10.99 0.72 -16.08
C VAL A 103 12.39 0.34 -16.53
N LYS A 104 13.27 1.34 -16.64
CA LYS A 104 14.71 1.14 -16.86
C LYS A 104 15.50 1.48 -15.61
N ALA A 105 16.45 0.62 -15.25
CA ALA A 105 17.46 0.86 -14.23
C ALA A 105 18.87 0.66 -14.80
N ASN A 106 19.87 1.15 -14.07
CA ASN A 106 21.27 0.88 -14.39
C ASN A 106 21.54 -0.63 -14.26
N ALA A 107 22.19 -1.23 -15.26
CA ALA A 107 22.48 -2.66 -15.31
C ALA A 107 23.32 -3.16 -14.12
N SER A 108 24.04 -2.28 -13.43
CA SER A 108 24.81 -2.62 -12.22
C SER A 108 23.96 -2.78 -10.95
N LEU A 109 22.73 -2.23 -10.93
CA LEU A 109 21.84 -2.28 -9.76
C LEU A 109 21.07 -3.60 -9.68
N CYS A 110 20.79 -4.21 -10.83
CA CYS A 110 19.93 -5.38 -10.94
C CYS A 110 20.76 -6.62 -11.28
N PRO A 111 20.41 -7.82 -10.79
CA PRO A 111 20.98 -9.07 -11.29
C PRO A 111 20.64 -9.24 -12.77
N LYS A 112 21.38 -10.08 -13.51
CA LYS A 112 21.11 -10.33 -14.94
C LYS A 112 19.84 -11.13 -15.18
N GLU A 113 19.57 -12.07 -14.28
CA GLU A 113 18.46 -13.00 -14.35
C GLU A 113 17.81 -13.14 -12.97
N ILE A 114 16.51 -13.45 -12.98
CA ILE A 114 15.70 -13.66 -11.80
C ILE A 114 15.18 -15.09 -11.83
N ASN A 115 15.24 -15.73 -10.66
CA ASN A 115 14.68 -17.05 -10.40
C ASN A 115 14.18 -17.08 -8.94
N CYS A 116 13.57 -18.19 -8.54
CA CYS A 116 13.03 -18.34 -7.20
C CYS A 116 14.08 -18.19 -6.07
N ASP A 117 15.34 -18.51 -6.33
CA ASP A 117 16.40 -18.43 -5.31
C ASP A 117 16.88 -16.99 -5.10
N VAL A 118 16.93 -16.19 -6.17
CA VAL A 118 17.14 -14.75 -6.07
C VAL A 118 16.01 -14.11 -5.26
N LEU A 119 14.74 -14.41 -5.59
CA LEU A 119 13.58 -13.89 -4.85
C LEU A 119 13.61 -14.30 -3.37
N ALA A 120 13.99 -15.55 -3.06
CA ALA A 120 14.13 -16.01 -1.68
C ALA A 120 15.21 -15.23 -0.92
N THR A 121 16.37 -15.02 -1.56
CA THR A 121 17.48 -14.26 -0.97
C THR A 121 17.06 -12.82 -0.67
N GLU A 122 16.37 -12.16 -1.61
CA GLU A 122 15.89 -10.79 -1.41
C GLU A 122 14.78 -10.70 -0.35
N LEU A 123 13.91 -11.72 -0.27
CA LEU A 123 12.90 -11.82 0.77
C LEU A 123 13.54 -11.99 2.16
N ASP A 124 14.62 -12.77 2.29
CA ASP A 124 15.34 -12.94 3.55
C ASP A 124 16.06 -11.65 3.98
N ILE A 125 16.60 -10.87 3.03
CA ILE A 125 17.13 -9.53 3.30
C ILE A 125 16.00 -8.62 3.80
N MET A 126 14.84 -8.62 3.13
CA MET A 126 13.68 -7.84 3.55
C MET A 126 13.23 -8.20 4.97
N LYS A 127 13.15 -9.50 5.31
CA LYS A 127 12.82 -9.98 6.67
C LYS A 127 13.78 -9.40 7.71
N GLN A 128 15.10 -9.41 7.44
CA GLN A 128 16.11 -8.85 8.35
C GLN A 128 15.94 -7.33 8.53
N CYS A 129 15.67 -6.58 7.46
CA CYS A 129 15.42 -5.14 7.54
C CYS A 129 14.16 -4.84 8.37
N LEU A 130 13.06 -5.54 8.09
CA LEU A 130 11.77 -5.32 8.76
C LEU A 130 11.83 -5.63 10.25
N ALA A 131 12.59 -6.65 10.65
CA ALA A 131 12.83 -6.98 12.06
C ALA A 131 13.53 -5.84 12.85
N LYS A 132 14.23 -4.93 12.16
CA LYS A 132 14.86 -3.73 12.75
C LYS A 132 14.14 -2.43 12.44
N SER A 133 13.00 -2.48 11.76
CA SER A 133 12.34 -1.27 11.25
C SER A 133 11.84 -0.34 12.34
N GLY A 134 11.44 -0.89 13.50
CA GLY A 134 10.74 -0.14 14.54
C GLY A 134 9.35 0.35 14.12
N SER A 135 8.88 0.04 12.90
CA SER A 135 7.56 0.43 12.41
C SER A 135 6.49 -0.19 13.32
N PRO A 136 5.55 0.61 13.84
CA PRO A 136 4.39 0.09 14.55
C PRO A 136 3.61 -0.92 13.72
N VAL A 137 3.14 -1.97 14.39
CA VAL A 137 2.25 -2.98 13.81
C VAL A 137 0.80 -2.56 14.09
N VAL A 138 0.04 -2.32 13.03
CA VAL A 138 -1.34 -1.82 13.05
C VAL A 138 -2.20 -2.67 12.14
N PHE A 139 -3.52 -2.63 12.28
CA PHE A 139 -4.38 -3.20 11.25
C PHE A 139 -4.27 -2.35 9.99
N SER A 140 -3.84 -2.96 8.88
CA SER A 140 -3.51 -2.30 7.62
C SER A 140 -4.40 -2.77 6.49
N HIS A 141 -4.63 -1.91 5.51
CA HIS A 141 -5.35 -2.26 4.29
C HIS A 141 -4.52 -3.19 3.39
N ASN A 142 -3.22 -2.92 3.30
CA ASN A 142 -2.18 -3.56 2.49
C ASN A 142 -2.29 -3.39 0.97
N ASP A 143 -3.44 -2.98 0.44
CA ASP A 143 -3.64 -2.78 -1.01
C ASP A 143 -4.35 -1.45 -1.37
N LEU A 144 -3.76 -0.32 -0.97
CA LEU A 144 -4.34 1.01 -1.24
C LEU A 144 -4.02 1.53 -2.65
N GLN A 145 -4.51 0.83 -3.67
CA GLN A 145 -4.56 1.32 -5.05
C GLN A 145 -5.82 2.16 -5.32
N GLU A 146 -5.85 2.93 -6.41
CA GLU A 146 -6.93 3.86 -6.74
C GLU A 146 -8.31 3.21 -6.87
N LEU A 147 -8.39 1.96 -7.33
CA LEU A 147 -9.67 1.29 -7.51
C LEU A 147 -10.32 0.91 -6.17
N ASN A 148 -9.52 0.85 -5.10
CA ASN A 148 -9.97 0.58 -3.73
C ASN A 148 -10.35 1.85 -2.96
N ILE A 149 -10.27 3.02 -3.60
CA ILE A 149 -10.68 4.32 -3.04
C ILE A 149 -11.89 4.83 -3.82
N LEU A 150 -13.07 4.74 -3.23
CA LEU A 150 -14.31 5.14 -3.87
C LEU A 150 -14.69 6.57 -3.50
N LEU A 151 -14.98 7.41 -4.49
CA LEU A 151 -15.63 8.72 -4.30
C LEU A 151 -17.15 8.52 -4.34
N HIS A 152 -17.86 8.86 -3.26
CA HIS A 152 -19.32 8.82 -3.25
C HIS A 152 -19.91 9.76 -4.30
N GLU A 153 -20.98 9.32 -5.00
CA GLU A 153 -21.59 10.05 -6.12
C GLU A 153 -22.05 11.48 -5.80
N LYS A 154 -22.37 11.77 -4.53
CA LYS A 154 -22.73 13.12 -4.08
C LYS A 154 -21.58 14.12 -4.12
N TYR A 155 -20.34 13.64 -4.25
CA TYR A 155 -19.13 14.46 -4.32
C TYR A 155 -18.49 14.41 -5.71
N THR A 156 -17.78 15.48 -6.04
CA THR A 156 -17.08 15.69 -7.29
C THR A 156 -15.68 16.21 -7.02
N LEU A 157 -14.73 15.73 -7.84
CA LEU A 157 -13.39 16.27 -7.95
C LEU A 157 -13.33 17.08 -9.24
N ASP A 158 -12.97 18.36 -9.15
CA ASP A 158 -12.73 19.16 -10.34
C ASP A 158 -11.38 18.81 -10.99
N SER A 159 -11.12 19.35 -12.19
CA SER A 159 -9.87 19.12 -12.92
C SER A 159 -8.62 19.67 -12.21
N LYS A 160 -8.79 20.45 -11.15
CA LYS A 160 -7.71 20.99 -10.30
C LYS A 160 -7.55 20.18 -9.02
N GLY A 161 -8.32 19.11 -8.80
CA GLY A 161 -8.28 18.28 -7.60
C GLY A 161 -9.00 18.90 -6.39
N ASN A 162 -9.84 19.91 -6.58
CA ASN A 162 -10.68 20.45 -5.52
C ASN A 162 -11.89 19.52 -5.32
N LEU A 163 -12.19 19.25 -4.05
CA LEU A 163 -13.30 18.40 -3.66
C LEU A 163 -14.43 19.29 -3.11
N ASN A 164 -15.67 19.05 -3.57
CA ASN A 164 -16.86 19.74 -3.06
C ASN A 164 -17.39 19.14 -1.74
N ALA A 165 -16.51 18.92 -0.76
CA ALA A 165 -16.88 18.38 0.55
C ALA A 165 -16.41 19.32 1.66
N THR A 166 -17.21 19.43 2.72
CA THR A 166 -16.82 20.13 3.95
C THR A 166 -15.87 19.26 4.79
N ASP A 167 -15.22 19.86 5.79
CA ASP A 167 -14.24 19.14 6.62
C ASP A 167 -14.83 18.02 7.47
N ASP A 168 -16.11 18.09 7.83
CA ASP A 168 -16.82 17.08 8.63
C ASP A 168 -17.39 15.92 7.80
N GLU A 169 -17.39 16.06 6.48
CA GLU A 169 -17.89 15.03 5.57
C GLU A 169 -16.82 13.97 5.24
N THR A 170 -17.28 12.75 4.99
CA THR A 170 -16.44 11.62 4.57
C THR A 170 -16.74 11.28 3.10
N PRO A 171 -15.99 11.88 2.16
CA PRO A 171 -16.25 11.79 0.73
C PRO A 171 -15.77 10.50 0.08
N PHE A 172 -14.79 9.85 0.70
CA PHE A 172 -14.19 8.63 0.22
C PHE A 172 -14.52 7.45 1.12
N ALA A 173 -14.67 6.28 0.52
CA ALA A 173 -14.74 5.00 1.20
C ALA A 173 -13.60 4.11 0.73
N LEU A 174 -12.97 3.39 1.64
CA LEU A 174 -12.02 2.34 1.30
C LEU A 174 -12.77 1.01 1.22
N ILE A 175 -12.44 0.20 0.23
CA ILE A 175 -13.06 -1.09 -0.02
C ILE A 175 -12.01 -2.17 -0.30
N ASP A 176 -12.46 -3.42 -0.37
CA ASP A 176 -11.64 -4.57 -0.75
C ASP A 176 -10.45 -4.84 0.19
N PHE A 177 -10.81 -5.11 1.45
CA PHE A 177 -9.88 -5.46 2.53
C PHE A 177 -9.35 -6.91 2.43
N GLU A 178 -9.13 -7.41 1.22
CA GLU A 178 -8.67 -8.78 0.97
C GLU A 178 -7.26 -9.05 1.46
N TYR A 179 -6.38 -8.10 1.24
CA TYR A 179 -5.01 -8.21 1.70
C TYR A 179 -4.84 -7.74 3.15
N SER A 180 -5.91 -7.26 3.79
CA SER A 180 -5.81 -6.60 5.09
C SER A 180 -5.43 -7.56 6.22
N SER A 181 -4.57 -7.09 7.10
CA SER A 181 -4.08 -7.84 8.26
C SER A 181 -3.39 -6.88 9.22
N TYR A 182 -2.96 -7.37 10.39
CA TYR A 182 -1.96 -6.59 11.13
C TYR A 182 -0.64 -6.61 10.36
N ASN A 183 -0.08 -5.43 10.14
CA ASN A 183 1.16 -5.24 9.40
C ASN A 183 1.88 -3.96 9.84
N TYR A 184 3.10 -3.75 9.35
CA TYR A 184 3.86 -2.53 9.55
C TYR A 184 3.14 -1.34 8.91
N ARG A 185 2.83 -0.28 9.68
CA ARG A 185 2.15 0.92 9.14
C ARG A 185 2.90 1.53 7.96
N GLY A 186 4.24 1.46 7.97
CA GLY A 186 5.09 1.94 6.88
C GLY A 186 4.79 1.29 5.53
N PHE A 187 4.29 0.05 5.52
CA PHE A 187 3.89 -0.64 4.30
C PHE A 187 2.69 0.02 3.63
N ASP A 188 1.65 0.38 4.38
CA ASP A 188 0.45 1.03 3.80
C ASP A 188 0.78 2.39 3.20
N PHE A 189 1.60 3.19 3.89
CA PHE A 189 2.09 4.46 3.35
C PHE A 189 2.91 4.23 2.08
N ALA A 190 3.93 3.37 2.13
CA ALA A 190 4.79 3.11 0.99
C ALA A 190 4.01 2.55 -0.20
N ASN A 191 3.10 1.61 0.05
CA ASN A 191 2.27 1.03 -0.99
C ASN A 191 1.40 2.09 -1.66
N PHE A 192 0.72 2.93 -0.87
CA PHE A 192 -0.06 4.04 -1.42
C PHE A 192 0.81 4.97 -2.28
N LEU A 193 2.04 5.31 -1.85
CA LEU A 193 2.97 6.10 -2.67
C LEU A 193 3.39 5.38 -3.96
N CYS A 194 3.62 4.06 -3.92
CA CYS A 194 3.93 3.27 -5.10
C CYS A 194 2.80 3.30 -6.13
N GLU A 195 1.53 3.23 -5.70
CA GLU A 195 0.37 3.22 -6.60
C GLU A 195 0.16 4.54 -7.36
N HIS A 196 0.78 5.65 -6.94
CA HIS A 196 0.79 6.87 -7.75
C HIS A 196 1.61 6.71 -9.04
N MET A 197 2.55 5.78 -9.05
CA MET A 197 3.39 5.54 -10.22
C MET A 197 2.75 4.58 -11.22
N ILE A 198 1.71 3.82 -10.85
CA ILE A 198 1.23 2.67 -11.62
C ILE A 198 -0.21 2.91 -12.07
N ASP A 199 -0.44 2.96 -13.39
CA ASP A 199 -1.77 3.15 -13.96
C ASP A 199 -2.25 1.86 -14.63
N TYR A 200 -3.34 1.29 -14.11
CA TYR A 200 -3.93 0.03 -14.58
C TYR A 200 -4.98 0.20 -15.68
N SER A 201 -5.23 1.43 -16.16
CA SER A 201 -6.25 1.74 -17.17
C SER A 201 -5.78 1.52 -18.62
N ASN A 202 -4.52 1.11 -18.82
CA ASN A 202 -3.96 0.88 -20.14
C ASN A 202 -4.66 -0.31 -20.82
N LYS A 203 -5.34 -0.05 -21.95
CA LYS A 203 -6.12 -1.08 -22.67
C LYS A 203 -5.30 -1.99 -23.58
N LYS A 204 -3.97 -1.82 -23.62
CA LYS A 204 -3.06 -2.58 -24.48
C LYS A 204 -1.97 -3.23 -23.61
N PRO A 205 -1.41 -4.37 -24.04
CA PRO A 205 -0.27 -4.99 -23.35
C PRO A 205 0.83 -3.96 -23.03
N PRO A 206 1.40 -3.98 -21.81
CA PRO A 206 1.23 -5.01 -20.77
C PRO A 206 -0.01 -4.80 -19.86
N TYR A 207 -0.94 -3.93 -20.24
CA TYR A 207 -2.17 -3.56 -19.51
C TYR A 207 -1.97 -2.68 -18.27
N TYR A 208 -0.77 -2.14 -18.11
CA TYR A 208 -0.46 -1.09 -17.15
C TYR A 208 0.55 -0.11 -17.76
N THR A 209 0.76 1.04 -17.11
CA THR A 209 1.93 1.89 -17.32
C THR A 209 2.59 2.22 -15.98
N ILE A 210 3.87 2.59 -16.03
CA ILE A 210 4.61 3.05 -14.86
C ILE A 210 5.27 4.39 -15.17
N ASP A 211 4.95 5.41 -14.38
CA ASP A 211 5.62 6.71 -14.39
C ASP A 211 6.27 7.00 -13.02
N ARG A 212 7.60 6.86 -12.98
CA ARG A 212 8.41 7.17 -11.80
C ARG A 212 8.35 8.64 -11.39
N GLY A 213 8.08 9.54 -12.35
CA GLY A 213 7.95 10.98 -12.08
C GLY A 213 6.69 11.32 -11.27
N SER A 214 5.73 10.40 -11.21
CA SER A 214 4.48 10.56 -10.45
C SER A 214 4.59 10.15 -8.98
N LEU A 215 5.76 9.67 -8.52
CA LEU A 215 5.99 9.46 -7.08
C LEU A 215 5.79 10.79 -6.31
N PRO A 216 4.96 10.83 -5.25
CA PRO A 216 4.64 12.08 -4.59
C PRO A 216 5.87 12.79 -4.01
N ALA A 217 5.97 14.10 -4.26
CA ALA A 217 7.00 14.93 -3.65
C ALA A 217 6.81 15.01 -2.13
N GLU A 218 7.88 15.33 -1.39
CA GLU A 218 7.84 15.44 0.07
C GLU A 218 6.71 16.36 0.56
N THR A 219 6.44 17.46 -0.14
CA THR A 219 5.34 18.38 0.20
C THR A 219 3.97 17.72 0.15
N GLN A 220 3.74 16.78 -0.77
CA GLN A 220 2.50 16.01 -0.86
C GLN A 220 2.46 14.92 0.22
N GLN A 221 3.56 14.22 0.44
CA GLN A 221 3.67 13.21 1.51
C GLN A 221 3.41 13.84 2.89
N ARG A 222 3.91 15.06 3.14
CA ARG A 222 3.66 15.82 4.36
C ARG A 222 2.17 16.12 4.56
N LEU A 223 1.40 16.37 3.51
CA LEU A 223 -0.05 16.60 3.64
C LEU A 223 -0.78 15.33 4.11
N LEU A 224 -0.44 14.19 3.51
CA LEU A 224 -0.94 12.87 3.91
C LEU A 224 -0.59 12.56 5.37
N ILE A 225 0.69 12.68 5.72
CA ILE A 225 1.23 12.36 7.05
C ILE A 225 0.66 13.28 8.12
N ASN A 226 0.56 14.59 7.85
CA ASN A 226 -0.01 15.50 8.83
C ASN A 226 -1.50 15.19 9.08
N ALA A 227 -2.26 14.93 8.03
CA ALA A 227 -3.66 14.57 8.18
C ALA A 227 -3.84 13.25 8.94
N TYR A 228 -2.96 12.28 8.71
CA TYR A 228 -2.90 11.03 9.45
C TYR A 228 -2.64 11.27 10.94
N LEU A 229 -1.59 12.02 11.28
CA LEU A 229 -1.21 12.29 12.67
C LEU A 229 -2.30 13.08 13.41
N ASP A 230 -2.90 14.09 12.76
CA ASP A 230 -4.02 14.85 13.33
C ASP A 230 -5.21 13.95 13.67
N GLU A 231 -5.51 12.99 12.80
CA GLU A 231 -6.62 12.08 13.00
C GLU A 231 -6.30 11.01 14.06
N ILE A 232 -5.06 10.49 14.11
CA ILE A 232 -4.60 9.62 15.19
C ILE A 232 -4.74 10.33 16.54
N GLU A 233 -4.31 11.60 16.64
CA GLU A 233 -4.45 12.39 17.87
C GLU A 233 -5.92 12.55 18.27
N LYS A 234 -6.85 12.76 17.32
CA LYS A 234 -8.29 12.82 17.63
C LYS A 234 -8.83 11.48 18.13
N VAL A 235 -8.43 10.37 17.51
CA VAL A 235 -8.87 9.02 17.91
C VAL A 235 -8.29 8.64 19.27
N ALA A 236 -7.07 9.10 19.57
CA ALA A 236 -6.36 8.79 20.81
C ALA A 236 -6.74 9.65 22.02
N ARG A 237 -7.54 10.72 21.85
CA ARG A 237 -7.91 11.64 22.95
C ARG A 237 -8.75 10.94 24.05
N ASN A 238 -8.03 10.31 24.97
CA ASN A 238 -8.13 10.53 26.41
C ASN A 238 -6.85 11.28 26.85
N GLU A 239 -7.05 12.31 27.66
CA GLU A 239 -6.06 13.09 28.42
C GLU A 239 -5.34 14.26 27.71
N GLN A 240 -5.50 15.44 28.31
CA GLN A 240 -4.91 16.72 27.93
C GLN A 240 -3.46 16.78 28.42
N ASP A 241 -2.51 16.97 27.51
CA ASP A 241 -1.14 17.35 27.86
C ASP A 241 -0.91 18.85 27.63
N ASP A 242 -0.58 19.54 28.72
CA ASP A 242 -0.47 20.99 28.85
C ASP A 242 0.97 21.48 28.52
N SER A 243 1.56 20.92 27.46
CA SER A 243 2.90 21.32 27.00
C SER A 243 2.89 22.60 26.14
N CYS A 244 3.99 23.36 26.19
CA CYS A 244 4.16 24.65 25.49
C CYS A 244 4.15 24.49 23.95
N LYS A 245 3.63 25.50 23.24
CA LYS A 245 3.39 25.45 21.77
C LYS A 245 4.65 25.14 20.94
N GLU A 246 5.80 25.69 21.30
CA GLU A 246 7.06 25.49 20.58
C GLU A 246 7.60 24.05 20.71
N ASN A 247 7.41 23.43 21.88
CA ASN A 247 7.76 22.02 22.07
C ASN A 247 6.85 21.09 21.24
N LYS A 248 5.55 21.43 21.13
CA LYS A 248 4.58 20.67 20.32
C LYS A 248 4.94 20.69 18.82
N GLU A 249 5.33 21.84 18.26
CA GLU A 249 5.71 21.94 16.84
C GLU A 249 7.00 21.16 16.53
N ARG A 250 8.00 21.23 17.41
CA ARG A 250 9.24 20.45 17.26
C ARG A 250 9.00 18.94 17.32
N ILE A 251 8.18 18.48 18.27
CA ILE A 251 7.79 17.07 18.39
C ILE A 251 7.03 16.64 17.13
N ARG A 252 6.09 17.47 16.66
CA ARG A 252 5.33 17.20 15.46
C ARG A 252 6.22 17.02 14.22
N GLU A 253 7.15 17.93 14.00
CA GLU A 253 8.08 17.83 12.86
C GLU A 253 8.98 16.60 12.97
N ALA A 254 9.35 16.18 14.19
CA ALA A 254 10.09 14.93 14.38
C ALA A 254 9.26 13.70 13.94
N HIS A 255 8.00 13.59 14.36
CA HIS A 255 7.11 12.50 13.92
C HIS A 255 6.85 12.52 12.42
N VAL A 256 6.71 13.71 11.80
CA VAL A 256 6.55 13.83 10.34
C VAL A 256 7.79 13.30 9.62
N ARG A 257 9.00 13.67 10.06
CA ARG A 257 10.26 13.17 9.47
C ARG A 257 10.44 11.67 9.66
N GLU A 258 10.02 11.13 10.81
CA GLU A 258 10.03 9.70 11.07
C GLU A 258 9.16 8.96 10.06
N LEU A 259 7.89 9.36 9.89
CA LEU A 259 6.97 8.75 8.94
C LEU A 259 7.39 8.92 7.48
N LEU A 260 8.00 10.05 7.10
CA LEU A 260 8.59 10.23 5.76
C LEU A 260 9.72 9.22 5.52
N THR A 261 10.61 9.07 6.51
CA THR A 261 11.73 8.12 6.46
C THR A 261 11.22 6.69 6.39
N GLU A 262 10.25 6.34 7.23
CA GLU A 262 9.58 5.05 7.25
C GLU A 262 8.95 4.74 5.89
N SER A 263 8.14 5.64 5.35
CA SER A 263 7.46 5.47 4.05
C SER A 263 8.45 5.26 2.91
N ARG A 264 9.55 6.03 2.85
CA ARG A 264 10.61 5.87 1.85
C ARG A 264 11.25 4.48 1.91
N ARG A 265 11.64 4.03 3.11
CA ARG A 265 12.36 2.75 3.29
C ARG A 265 11.47 1.54 2.97
N PHE A 266 10.15 1.67 3.12
CA PHE A 266 9.19 0.64 2.78
C PHE A 266 8.82 0.58 1.28
N LEU A 267 9.24 1.53 0.42
CA LEU A 267 8.95 1.48 -1.02
C LEU A 267 9.45 0.17 -1.66
N ALA A 268 10.68 -0.22 -1.35
CA ALA A 268 11.26 -1.49 -1.81
C ALA A 268 10.44 -2.70 -1.32
N VAL A 269 9.91 -2.64 -0.09
CA VAL A 269 9.09 -3.71 0.50
C VAL A 269 7.82 -3.94 -0.33
N SER A 270 7.09 -2.87 -0.68
CA SER A 270 5.92 -2.95 -1.56
C SER A 270 6.29 -3.53 -2.92
N HIS A 271 7.37 -3.05 -3.54
CA HIS A 271 7.79 -3.53 -4.84
C HIS A 271 8.19 -5.01 -4.86
N LEU A 272 8.93 -5.49 -3.86
CA LEU A 272 9.29 -6.91 -3.76
C LEU A 272 8.08 -7.80 -3.49
N TYR A 273 7.20 -7.38 -2.56
CA TYR A 273 5.99 -8.12 -2.22
C TYR A 273 5.11 -8.36 -3.46
N TRP A 274 4.78 -7.29 -4.18
CA TRP A 274 3.94 -7.38 -5.38
C TRP A 274 4.64 -8.02 -6.58
N SER A 275 5.97 -7.98 -6.63
CA SER A 275 6.74 -8.74 -7.63
C SER A 275 6.59 -10.26 -7.43
N ILE A 276 6.76 -10.74 -6.19
CA ILE A 276 6.61 -12.16 -5.85
C ILE A 276 5.17 -12.63 -6.09
N TRP A 277 4.19 -11.82 -5.66
CA TRP A 277 2.77 -12.04 -5.95
C TRP A 277 2.52 -12.18 -7.46
N SER A 278 3.07 -11.27 -8.26
CA SER A 278 2.85 -11.26 -9.71
C SER A 278 3.42 -12.50 -10.39
N PHE A 279 4.63 -12.93 -10.03
CA PHE A 279 5.19 -14.15 -10.59
C PHE A 279 4.38 -15.40 -10.22
N GLU A 280 3.81 -15.46 -9.01
CA GLU A 280 2.92 -16.57 -8.65
C GLU A 280 1.62 -16.56 -9.46
N LEU A 281 0.98 -15.40 -9.63
CA LEU A 281 -0.24 -15.29 -10.43
C LEU A 281 -0.01 -15.53 -11.92
N ALA A 282 1.18 -15.25 -12.46
CA ALA A 282 1.51 -15.50 -13.86
C ALA A 282 1.27 -16.96 -14.28
N GLU A 283 1.33 -17.90 -13.34
CA GLU A 283 1.18 -19.33 -13.61
C GLU A 283 -0.29 -19.81 -13.62
N GLU A 284 -1.21 -19.07 -12.98
CA GLU A 284 -2.59 -19.54 -12.75
C GLU A 284 -3.68 -18.53 -13.15
N SER A 285 -3.36 -17.25 -13.29
CA SER A 285 -4.39 -16.21 -13.44
C SER A 285 -5.06 -16.27 -14.82
N PRO A 286 -6.40 -16.28 -14.88
CA PRO A 286 -7.14 -16.21 -16.13
C PRO A 286 -7.28 -14.77 -16.66
N ILE A 287 -6.80 -13.77 -15.90
CA ILE A 287 -6.95 -12.35 -16.24
C ILE A 287 -5.94 -11.98 -17.33
N GLU A 288 -6.40 -11.23 -18.33
CA GLU A 288 -5.56 -10.70 -19.40
C GLU A 288 -4.68 -9.54 -18.89
N PHE A 289 -3.60 -9.90 -18.20
CA PHE A 289 -2.62 -8.99 -17.63
C PHE A 289 -1.23 -9.62 -17.75
N ASP A 290 -0.21 -8.85 -18.16
CA ASP A 290 1.16 -9.38 -18.29
C ASP A 290 1.87 -9.39 -16.93
N TYR A 291 1.54 -10.40 -16.13
CA TYR A 291 2.08 -10.60 -14.78
C TYR A 291 3.60 -10.79 -14.75
N VAL A 292 4.21 -11.37 -15.79
CA VAL A 292 5.67 -11.54 -15.82
C VAL A 292 6.33 -10.18 -16.02
N SER A 293 5.89 -9.39 -17.00
CA SER A 293 6.40 -8.04 -17.22
C SER A 293 6.19 -7.15 -16.00
N TYR A 294 5.00 -7.22 -15.37
CA TYR A 294 4.71 -6.47 -14.16
C TYR A 294 5.62 -6.86 -13.00
N GLY A 295 5.80 -8.17 -12.77
CA GLY A 295 6.69 -8.69 -11.75
C GLY A 295 8.13 -8.21 -11.93
N ILE A 296 8.63 -8.20 -13.17
CA ILE A 296 9.97 -7.69 -13.51
C ILE A 296 10.06 -6.18 -13.27
N ASP A 297 9.09 -5.39 -13.76
CA ASP A 297 9.09 -3.93 -13.59
C ASP A 297 9.04 -3.52 -12.10
N ARG A 298 8.20 -4.19 -11.30
CA ARG A 298 8.16 -4.00 -9.84
C ARG A 298 9.51 -4.36 -9.22
N LEU A 299 10.14 -5.45 -9.66
CA LEU A 299 11.46 -5.83 -9.12
C LEU A 299 12.57 -4.85 -9.50
N VAL A 300 12.51 -4.26 -10.69
CA VAL A 300 13.43 -3.17 -11.07
C VAL A 300 13.28 -1.99 -10.10
N LEU A 301 12.05 -1.62 -9.75
CA LEU A 301 11.79 -0.58 -8.74
C LEU A 301 12.27 -0.99 -7.34
N TYR A 302 12.11 -2.26 -6.96
CA TYR A 302 12.70 -2.79 -5.73
C TYR A 302 14.21 -2.52 -5.67
N TYR A 303 14.96 -2.86 -6.72
CA TYR A 303 16.42 -2.62 -6.75
C TYR A 303 16.79 -1.14 -6.76
N ILE A 304 15.97 -0.27 -7.36
CA ILE A 304 16.15 1.19 -7.29
C ILE A 304 16.03 1.69 -5.83
N HIS A 305 15.08 1.16 -5.06
CA HIS A 305 14.81 1.58 -3.68
C HIS A 305 15.50 0.72 -2.61
N LYS A 306 16.20 -0.35 -3.00
CA LYS A 306 16.79 -1.33 -2.07
C LYS A 306 17.76 -0.68 -1.09
N GLN A 307 18.50 0.34 -1.51
CA GLN A 307 19.44 1.02 -0.63
C GLN A 307 18.74 1.73 0.55
N ASP A 308 17.57 2.32 0.32
CA ASP A 308 16.77 2.93 1.37
C ASP A 308 16.33 1.86 2.40
N LEU A 309 15.87 0.70 1.93
CA LEU A 309 15.48 -0.43 2.79
C LEU A 309 16.65 -0.94 3.65
N LEU A 310 17.85 -1.01 3.08
CA LEU A 310 19.05 -1.48 3.80
C LEU A 310 19.49 -0.54 4.92
N GLU A 311 19.02 0.71 4.94
CA GLU A 311 19.31 1.64 6.05
C GLU A 311 18.80 1.12 7.40
N PHE A 312 17.75 0.28 7.44
CA PHE A 312 17.30 -0.35 8.70
C PHE A 312 18.35 -1.29 9.33
N LEU A 313 19.34 -1.75 8.55
CA LEU A 313 20.41 -2.60 9.05
C LEU A 313 21.63 -1.79 9.53
N GLN A 314 21.72 -0.51 9.18
CA GLN A 314 22.83 0.35 9.58
C GLN A 314 22.68 0.69 11.06
N LYS A 315 23.80 0.68 11.81
CA LYS A 315 23.80 1.12 13.21
C LYS A 315 23.63 2.64 13.22
N HIS A 316 22.57 3.12 13.86
CA HIS A 316 22.46 4.52 14.30
C HIS A 316 23.37 4.76 15.49
#